data_AF-A0A358QNK1-F1
#
_entry.id   AF-A0A358QNK1-F1
#
_cell.length_a   1.000
_cell.length_b   1.000
_cell.length_c   1.000
_cell.angle_alpha   90.00
_cell.angle_beta   90.00
_cell.angle_gamma   90.00
#
_symmetry.space_group_name_H-M   'P 1'
#
loop_
_entity.id
_entity.type
_entity.pdbx_description
1 polymer ?
#
loop_
_entity_poly.entity_id
_entity_poly.type
_entity_poly.pdbx_seq_one_letter_code
_entity_poly.pdbx_strand_id
1 'polypeptide(L)' 'MTVERMAIIDSTLREGEQFAGSDFSLAQKLDIIAALDEFGVEYIEMTSPAASP' A
#
# COMPACT_ATOMS: atom_id res chain seq x y z
N MET A 1 -26.06 12.41 -8.59
CA MET A 1 -25.53 12.06 -7.26
C MET A 1 -24.18 12.73 -7.12
N THR A 2 -23.97 13.48 -6.05
CA THR A 2 -22.67 14.06 -5.69
C THR A 2 -22.04 13.19 -4.61
N VAL A 3 -20.74 12.91 -4.73
CA VAL A 3 -19.99 12.17 -3.70
C VAL A 3 -19.78 13.11 -2.52
N GLU A 4 -20.38 12.82 -1.38
CA GLU A 4 -20.30 13.68 -0.18
C GLU A 4 -19.08 13.39 0.70
N ARG A 5 -18.49 12.20 0.57
CA ARG A 5 -17.26 11.79 1.25
C ARG A 5 -16.44 10.92 0.31
N MET A 6 -15.15 11.24 0.19
CA MET A 6 -14.18 10.49 -0.59
C MET A 6 -13.10 9.98 0.35
N ALA A 7 -12.62 8.77 0.10
CA ALA A 7 -11.50 8.16 0.81
C ALA A 7 -10.53 7.61 -0.25
N ILE A 8 -9.26 7.64 0.09
CA ILE A 8 -8.15 7.12 -0.70
C ILE A 8 -7.74 5.78 -0.10
N ILE A 9 -7.79 4.76 -0.95
CA ILE A 9 -7.30 3.43 -0.64
C ILE A 9 -6.08 3.23 -1.52
N ASP A 10 -4.92 3.02 -0.90
CA ASP A 10 -3.68 2.77 -1.62
C ASP A 10 -3.34 1.28 -1.63
N SER A 11 -2.93 0.78 -2.80
CA SER A 11 -2.56 -0.63 -3.01
C SER A 11 -1.10 -0.85 -3.40
N THR A 12 -0.25 0.16 -3.24
CA THR A 12 1.15 0.15 -3.67
C THR A 12 1.92 -1.03 -3.10
N LEU A 13 1.73 -1.35 -1.81
CA LEU A 13 2.45 -2.43 -1.13
C LEU A 13 1.97 -3.83 -1.51
N ARG A 14 0.76 -3.97 -2.08
CA ARG A 14 0.26 -5.24 -2.60
C ARG A 14 0.58 -5.40 -4.08
N GLU A 15 0.11 -4.47 -4.91
CA GLU A 15 0.26 -4.56 -6.37
C GLU A 15 1.71 -4.34 -6.81
N GLY A 16 2.48 -3.53 -6.09
CA GLY A 16 3.89 -3.28 -6.38
C GLY A 16 4.77 -4.53 -6.23
N GLU A 17 4.38 -5.49 -5.39
CA GLU A 17 5.10 -6.76 -5.19
C GLU A 17 4.59 -7.90 -6.09
N GLN A 18 3.61 -7.64 -6.97
CA GLN A 18 2.99 -8.69 -7.78
C GLN A 18 3.84 -9.11 -8.98
N PHE A 19 4.90 -8.35 -9.31
CA PHE A 19 5.81 -8.65 -10.41
C PHE A 19 7.10 -9.34 -9.92
N ALA A 20 7.66 -10.20 -10.78
CA ALA A 20 8.90 -10.89 -10.43
C ALA A 20 10.07 -9.91 -10.27
N GLY A 21 10.71 -9.93 -9.09
CA GLY A 21 11.85 -9.08 -8.76
C GLY A 21 11.48 -7.67 -8.28
N SER A 22 10.20 -7.41 -7.99
CA SER A 22 9.74 -6.15 -7.39
C SER A 22 9.37 -6.30 -5.91
N ASP A 23 10.20 -7.01 -5.15
CA ASP A 23 10.02 -7.21 -3.71
C ASP A 23 10.52 -5.98 -2.93
N PHE A 24 9.72 -5.48 -2.00
CA PHE A 24 10.15 -4.43 -1.08
C PHE A 24 10.82 -5.05 0.14
N SER A 25 12.01 -4.56 0.48
CA SER A 25 12.58 -4.84 1.80
C SER A 25 11.71 -4.23 2.91
N LEU A 26 11.83 -4.76 4.14
CA LEU A 26 11.10 -4.21 5.29
C LEU A 26 11.31 -2.70 5.47
N ALA A 27 12.55 -2.22 5.28
CA ALA A 27 12.86 -0.80 5.36
C ALA A 27 12.09 0.01 4.31
N GLN A 28 12.07 -0.45 3.05
CA GLN A 28 11.30 0.20 1.99
C GLN A 28 9.80 0.19 2.28
N LYS A 29 9.26 -0.91 2.84
CA LYS A 29 7.85 -0.97 3.25
C LYS A 29 7.53 0.09 4.30
N LEU A 30 8.39 0.25 5.31
CA LEU A 30 8.21 1.27 6.35
C LEU A 30 8.27 2.69 5.78
N ASP A 31 9.21 2.95 4.88
CA ASP A 31 9.33 4.27 4.21
C ASP A 31 8.08 4.59 3.39
N ILE A 32 7.56 3.61 2.63
CA ILE A 32 6.33 3.75 1.85
C ILE A 32 5.12 3.98 2.77
N ILE A 33 4.99 3.21 3.86
CA ILE A 33 3.89 3.37 4.82
C ILE A 33 3.92 4.79 5.42
N ALA A 34 5.08 5.27 5.83
CA ALA A 34 5.22 6.60 6.39
C ALA A 34 4.83 7.70 5.38
N ALA A 35 5.24 7.54 4.12
CA ALA A 35 4.88 8.48 3.06
C ALA A 35 3.37 8.46 2.74
N LEU A 36 2.73 7.28 2.76
CA LEU A 36 1.30 7.14 2.54
C LEU A 36 0.47 7.71 3.71
N ASP A 37 0.93 7.51 4.94
CA ASP A 37 0.34 8.11 6.14
C ASP A 37 0.45 9.65 6.10
N GLU A 38 1.63 10.18 5.75
CA GLU A 38 1.83 11.62 5.57
C GLU A 38 0.96 12.20 4.44
N PHE A 39 0.77 11.45 3.36
CA PHE A 39 -0.15 11.82 2.28
C PHE A 39 -1.62 11.82 2.71
N GLY A 40 -1.96 11.05 3.75
CA GLY A 40 -3.31 11.00 4.35
C GLY A 40 -4.22 9.96 3.73
N VAL A 41 -3.70 8.80 3.30
CA VAL A 41 -4.56 7.69 2.86
C VAL A 41 -5.30 7.07 4.04
N GLU A 42 -6.57 6.73 3.85
CA GLU A 42 -7.40 6.12 4.89
C GLU A 42 -7.16 4.61 5.04
N TYR A 43 -6.64 3.96 3.99
CA TYR A 43 -6.36 2.54 4.00
C TYR A 43 -5.16 2.20 3.11
N ILE A 44 -4.27 1.34 3.64
CA ILE A 44 -3.13 0.78 2.91
C ILE A 44 -3.36 -0.72 2.76
N GLU A 45 -3.45 -1.21 1.53
CA GLU A 45 -3.56 -2.64 1.23
C GLU A 45 -2.15 -3.28 1.22
N MET A 46 -2.00 -4.36 2.00
CA MET A 46 -0.75 -5.11 2.10
C MET A 46 -0.87 -6.50 1.50
N THR A 47 0.25 -7.04 1.01
CA THR A 47 0.36 -8.44 0.59
C THR A 47 0.06 -9.38 1.76
N SER A 48 -0.71 -10.44 1.50
CA SER A 48 -0.98 -11.48 2.49
C SER A 48 0.29 -12.30 2.78
N PRO A 49 0.62 -12.57 4.06
CA PRO A 49 1.71 -13.48 4.43
C PRO A 49 1.56 -14.90 3.86
N ALA A 50 0.34 -15.30 3.47
CA ALA A 50 0.10 -16.58 2.82
C ALA A 50 0.50 -16.59 1.33
N ALA A 51 0.54 -15.42 0.69
CA ALA A 51 0.91 -15.26 -0.72
C ALA A 51 2.39 -14.90 -0.89
N SER A 52 2.96 -14.18 0.08
CA SER A 52 4.38 -13.79 0.11
C SER A 52 4.89 -13.86 1.56
N PRO A 53 5.72 -14.86 1.92
CA PRO A 53 6.26 -15.05 3.27
C PRO A 53 7.22 -13.96 3.77
#